data_AF-I2NVY3-F1
#
_entry.id   AF-I2NVY3-F1
#
_cell.length_a   1.000
_cell.length_b   1.000
_cell.length_c   1.000
_cell.angle_alpha   90.00
_cell.angle_beta   90.00
_cell.angle_gamma   90.00
#
_symmetry.space_group_name_H-M   'P 1'
#
loop_
_entity.id
_entity.type
_entity.pdbx_description
1 polymer ?
#
loop_
_entity_poly.entity_id
_entity_poly.type
_entity_poly.pdbx_seq_one_letter_code
_entity_poly.pdbx_strand_id
1 'polypeptide(L)'
;MKHILLVAAMILSSFANANEMSNPCAYHPDLPGCAGNNRPMGQGGRVINIPNRWGAIYFNPVNRAVGYSENNTEGYRSANKEALESCIKAGGGKNPIARDGKGCRLKHEYRNICAAIAVGGKEEGKGGTGTAGDDDVEIAKELALKGCSKHSNECVIRYSGCSRHPDYRY
;
A
#
# COMPACT_ATOMS: atom_id res chain seq x y z
N MET A 1 63.22 -49.94 -2.57
CA MET A 1 61.81 -50.35 -2.75
C MET A 1 61.21 -50.81 -1.42
N LYS A 2 60.97 -49.89 -0.48
CA LYS A 2 60.36 -50.20 0.83
C LYS A 2 59.58 -49.02 1.44
N HIS A 3 59.84 -47.79 0.98
CA HIS A 3 59.14 -46.58 1.44
C HIS A 3 57.93 -46.17 0.59
N ILE A 4 57.71 -46.77 -0.59
CA ILE A 4 56.55 -46.45 -1.46
C ILE A 4 55.30 -47.26 -1.04
N LEU A 5 55.48 -48.40 -0.36
CA LEU A 5 54.37 -49.28 0.07
C LEU A 5 53.66 -48.79 1.35
N LEU A 6 54.29 -47.96 2.18
CA LEU A 6 53.68 -47.43 3.41
C LEU A 6 52.75 -46.23 3.17
N VAL A 7 52.98 -45.47 2.08
CA VAL A 7 52.12 -44.33 1.72
C VAL A 7 50.83 -44.78 1.03
N ALA A 8 50.86 -45.90 0.29
CA ALA A 8 49.67 -46.45 -0.36
C ALA A 8 48.65 -47.05 0.65
N ALA A 9 49.10 -47.52 1.82
CA ALA A 9 48.21 -48.12 2.83
C ALA A 9 47.46 -47.09 3.69
N MET A 10 47.96 -45.84 3.80
CA MET A 10 47.29 -44.79 4.59
C MET A 10 46.29 -43.95 3.78
N ILE A 11 46.30 -44.04 2.45
CA ILE A 11 45.33 -43.32 1.59
C ILE A 11 44.10 -44.19 1.31
N LEU A 12 44.20 -45.51 1.48
CA LEU A 12 43.10 -46.45 1.21
C LEU A 12 42.16 -46.71 2.40
N SER A 13 42.36 -46.04 3.55
CA SER A 13 41.55 -46.24 4.77
C SER A 13 40.51 -45.15 5.03
N SER A 14 40.43 -44.13 4.17
CA SER A 14 39.48 -43.01 4.35
C SER A 14 38.10 -43.24 3.73
N PHE A 15 37.82 -44.43 3.19
CA PHE A 15 36.54 -44.77 2.55
C PHE A 15 35.98 -46.09 3.08
N ALA A 16 35.92 -46.22 4.40
CA ALA A 16 35.05 -47.19 5.04
C ALA A 16 34.40 -46.52 6.25
N ASN A 17 33.07 -46.53 6.28
CA ASN A 17 32.14 -45.88 7.23
C ASN A 17 31.57 -44.51 6.81
N ALA A 18 30.99 -44.44 5.61
CA ALA A 18 29.73 -43.72 5.49
C ALA A 18 28.67 -44.57 6.20
N ASN A 19 28.53 -44.40 7.51
CA ASN A 19 27.50 -45.07 8.27
C ASN A 19 26.15 -44.53 7.78
N GLU A 20 25.23 -45.41 7.37
CA GLU A 20 23.83 -45.05 7.05
C GLU A 20 23.11 -44.33 8.21
N MET A 21 23.74 -44.31 9.39
CA MET A 21 23.31 -43.56 10.58
C MET A 21 23.42 -42.02 10.46
N SER A 22 23.87 -41.50 9.32
CA SER A 22 23.99 -40.04 9.09
C SER A 22 22.71 -39.40 8.53
N ASN A 23 21.69 -40.20 8.19
CA ASN A 23 20.43 -39.69 7.70
C ASN A 23 19.40 -39.56 8.86
N PRO A 24 19.19 -38.37 9.42
CA PRO A 24 18.22 -38.17 10.50
C PRO A 24 16.78 -38.54 10.09
N CYS A 25 16.49 -38.60 8.79
CA CYS A 25 15.21 -39.04 8.25
C CYS A 25 14.94 -40.54 8.39
N ALA A 26 15.98 -41.36 8.62
CA ALA A 26 15.82 -42.81 8.80
C ALA A 26 15.24 -43.16 10.18
N TYR A 27 15.50 -42.33 11.20
CA TYR A 27 15.05 -42.56 12.58
C TYR A 27 13.97 -41.57 13.04
N HIS A 28 13.85 -40.43 12.35
CA HIS A 28 12.81 -39.43 12.59
C HIS A 28 12.19 -39.01 11.26
N PRO A 29 11.32 -39.85 10.66
CA PRO A 29 10.68 -39.56 9.38
C PRO A 29 9.76 -38.33 9.43
N ASP A 30 9.34 -37.93 10.64
CA ASP A 30 8.52 -36.75 10.90
C ASP A 30 9.32 -35.44 10.93
N LEU A 31 10.67 -35.51 10.86
CA LEU A 31 11.48 -34.31 10.73
C LEU A 31 11.12 -33.60 9.42
N PRO A 32 10.88 -32.29 9.46
CA PRO A 32 10.43 -31.62 8.27
C PRO A 32 11.59 -31.56 7.26
N GLY A 33 11.30 -31.86 5.98
CA GLY A 33 12.29 -32.14 4.93
C GLY A 33 12.63 -33.63 4.71
N CYS A 34 12.16 -34.55 5.56
CA CYS A 34 12.43 -35.99 5.44
C CYS A 34 11.38 -36.80 4.67
N ALA A 35 10.14 -36.30 4.60
CA ALA A 35 9.14 -36.85 3.69
C ALA A 35 9.46 -36.35 2.27
N GLY A 36 9.54 -37.25 1.28
CA GLY A 36 9.90 -36.99 -0.14
C GLY A 36 9.03 -36.00 -0.92
N ASN A 37 8.32 -35.12 -0.24
CA ASN A 37 7.83 -33.88 -0.79
C ASN A 37 8.95 -32.85 -0.66
N ASN A 38 9.53 -32.44 -1.79
CA ASN A 38 10.31 -31.19 -1.95
C ASN A 38 9.45 -29.96 -1.65
N ARG A 39 8.76 -29.93 -0.51
CA ARG A 39 8.03 -28.78 -0.01
C ARG A 39 8.94 -28.13 1.02
N PRO A 40 9.38 -26.89 0.77
CA PRO A 40 10.15 -26.14 1.74
C PRO A 40 9.50 -26.21 3.11
N MET A 41 10.30 -26.63 4.09
CA MET A 41 10.01 -26.56 5.51
C MET A 41 9.46 -25.17 5.85
N GLY A 42 8.20 -25.09 6.27
CA GLY A 42 7.70 -23.91 6.99
C GLY A 42 7.41 -22.65 6.18
N GLN A 43 7.15 -22.73 4.87
CA GLN A 43 6.51 -21.64 4.14
C GLN A 43 5.29 -22.15 3.37
N GLY A 44 4.31 -22.69 4.10
CA GLY A 44 2.94 -22.55 3.63
C GLY A 44 2.65 -21.06 3.64
N GLY A 45 2.87 -20.38 2.52
CA GLY A 45 2.65 -18.95 2.39
C GLY A 45 1.26 -18.65 2.91
N ARG A 46 1.17 -18.07 4.12
CA ARG A 46 -0.10 -17.59 4.63
C ARG A 46 -0.51 -16.50 3.65
N VAL A 47 -1.47 -16.82 2.79
CA VAL A 47 -2.09 -15.81 1.93
C VAL A 47 -2.83 -14.89 2.88
N ILE A 48 -2.19 -13.76 3.20
CA ILE A 48 -2.82 -12.71 4.00
C ILE A 48 -3.78 -11.99 3.05
N ASN A 49 -5.08 -12.24 3.20
CA ASN A 49 -6.10 -11.49 2.49
C ASN A 49 -6.25 -10.13 3.17
N ILE A 50 -5.49 -9.14 2.70
CA ILE A 50 -5.63 -7.75 3.14
C ILE A 50 -6.90 -7.18 2.49
N PRO A 51 -7.92 -6.80 3.27
CA PRO A 51 -9.16 -6.29 2.70
C PRO A 51 -8.89 -4.99 1.92
N ASN A 52 -9.50 -4.87 0.75
CA ASN A 52 -9.52 -3.62 0.02
C ASN A 52 -10.28 -2.55 0.82
N ARG A 53 -9.75 -1.34 0.77
CA ARG A 53 -10.26 -0.18 1.48
C ARG A 53 -10.16 1.01 0.53
N TRP A 54 -11.18 1.85 0.58
CA TRP A 54 -11.42 2.90 -0.41
C TRP A 54 -11.50 4.25 0.26
N GLY A 55 -10.97 5.24 -0.44
CA GLY A 55 -11.09 6.64 -0.10
C GLY A 55 -11.55 7.47 -1.29
N ALA A 56 -12.15 8.61 -1.01
CA ALA A 56 -12.49 9.60 -2.01
C ALA A 56 -12.23 11.01 -1.50
N ILE A 57 -11.97 11.94 -2.42
CA ILE A 57 -11.84 13.37 -2.17
C ILE A 57 -12.80 14.10 -3.10
N TYR A 58 -13.64 14.94 -2.51
CA TYR A 58 -14.52 15.87 -3.20
C TYR A 58 -14.07 17.31 -2.98
N PHE A 59 -14.29 18.14 -3.99
CA PHE A 59 -13.94 19.56 -3.95
C PHE A 59 -15.05 20.41 -4.59
N ASN A 60 -15.40 21.50 -3.93
CA ASN A 60 -16.22 22.55 -4.52
C ASN A 60 -15.34 23.75 -4.91
N PRO A 61 -15.29 24.14 -6.20
CA PRO A 61 -14.45 25.25 -6.66
C PRO A 61 -14.92 26.64 -6.23
N VAL A 62 -16.21 26.82 -5.90
CA VAL A 62 -16.84 28.11 -5.55
C VAL A 62 -16.41 28.55 -4.17
N ASN A 63 -16.72 27.73 -3.16
CA ASN A 63 -16.46 27.99 -1.74
C ASN A 63 -15.17 27.32 -1.25
N ARG A 64 -14.43 26.64 -2.14
CA ARG A 64 -13.17 25.94 -1.85
C ARG A 64 -13.31 24.85 -0.77
N ALA A 65 -14.53 24.34 -0.55
CA ALA A 65 -14.79 23.26 0.39
C ALA A 65 -14.16 21.95 -0.09
N VAL A 66 -13.56 21.22 0.83
CA VAL A 66 -12.97 19.90 0.59
C VAL A 66 -13.70 18.92 1.49
N GLY A 67 -14.15 17.82 0.91
CA GLY A 67 -14.62 16.66 1.66
C GLY A 67 -13.83 15.44 1.31
N TYR A 68 -13.75 14.52 2.25
CA TYR A 68 -12.98 13.29 2.13
C TYR A 68 -13.64 12.22 2.99
N SER A 69 -13.38 10.97 2.67
CA SER A 69 -13.73 9.83 3.50
C SER A 69 -12.56 9.49 4.42
N GLU A 70 -12.79 9.42 5.73
CA GLU A 70 -11.77 9.06 6.73
C GLU A 70 -11.85 7.58 7.12
N ASN A 71 -12.99 6.92 6.87
CA ASN A 71 -13.32 5.65 7.50
C ASN A 71 -12.76 4.39 6.82
N ASN A 72 -11.76 4.50 5.94
CA ASN A 72 -11.22 3.32 5.25
C ASN A 72 -12.37 2.46 4.68
N THR A 73 -13.23 3.06 3.85
CA THR A 73 -14.51 2.43 3.54
C THR A 73 -14.31 1.11 2.78
N GLU A 74 -15.19 0.13 3.00
CA GLU A 74 -15.02 -1.19 2.38
C GLU A 74 -15.28 -1.18 0.86
N GLY A 75 -15.94 -0.14 0.35
CA GLY A 75 -16.28 -0.03 -1.05
C GLY A 75 -16.32 1.41 -1.55
N TYR A 76 -16.01 1.59 -2.83
CA TYR A 76 -15.95 2.90 -3.47
C TYR A 76 -17.25 3.71 -3.32
N ARG A 77 -18.43 3.07 -3.39
CA ARG A 77 -19.72 3.76 -3.23
C ARG A 77 -19.86 4.42 -1.86
N SER A 78 -19.44 3.71 -0.81
CA SER A 78 -19.46 4.23 0.56
C SER A 78 -18.44 5.36 0.71
N ALA A 79 -17.23 5.21 0.16
CA ALA A 79 -16.21 6.26 0.14
C ALA A 79 -16.72 7.55 -0.52
N ASN A 80 -17.33 7.42 -1.70
CA ASN A 80 -17.86 8.55 -2.45
C ASN A 80 -19.02 9.22 -1.72
N LYS A 81 -19.93 8.44 -1.13
CA LYS A 81 -21.04 8.98 -0.34
C LYS A 81 -20.53 9.79 0.85
N GLU A 82 -19.62 9.22 1.64
CA GLU A 82 -19.03 9.88 2.81
C GLU A 82 -18.26 11.15 2.42
N ALA A 83 -17.39 11.07 1.42
CA ALA A 83 -16.60 12.22 0.98
C ALA A 83 -17.48 13.35 0.41
N LEU A 84 -18.55 13.00 -0.31
CA LEU A 84 -19.52 13.97 -0.80
C LEU A 84 -20.28 14.65 0.34
N GLU A 85 -20.81 13.88 1.29
CA GLU A 85 -21.53 14.40 2.46
C GLU A 85 -20.61 15.30 3.31
N SER A 86 -19.36 14.87 3.50
CA SER A 86 -18.30 15.64 4.17
C SER A 86 -18.04 16.97 3.47
N CYS A 87 -17.96 16.98 2.13
CA CYS A 87 -17.76 18.21 1.35
C CYS A 87 -18.94 19.17 1.50
N ILE A 88 -20.17 18.65 1.44
CA ILE A 88 -21.39 19.44 1.63
C ILE A 88 -21.40 20.07 3.03
N LYS A 89 -21.07 19.27 4.06
CA LYS A 89 -21.00 19.72 5.46
C LYS A 89 -19.90 20.77 5.67
N ALA A 90 -18.77 20.67 4.96
CA ALA A 90 -17.68 21.64 4.99
C ALA A 90 -18.01 22.99 4.30
N GLY A 91 -19.29 23.27 4.06
CA GLY A 91 -19.75 24.50 3.40
C GLY A 91 -19.85 24.37 1.89
N GLY A 92 -19.69 23.17 1.33
CA GLY A 92 -19.78 22.86 -0.10
C GLY A 92 -21.16 23.09 -0.76
N GLY A 93 -22.17 23.48 0.02
CA GLY A 93 -23.54 23.74 -0.45
C GLY A 93 -24.37 22.46 -0.68
N LYS A 94 -25.69 22.60 -0.86
CA LYS A 94 -26.56 21.46 -1.18
C LYS A 94 -26.28 20.98 -2.62
N ASN A 95 -25.89 19.72 -2.79
CA ASN A 95 -25.79 19.07 -4.11
C ASN A 95 -27.17 18.50 -4.50
N PRO A 96 -27.56 18.48 -5.80
CA PRO A 96 -26.70 18.15 -6.93
C PRO A 96 -26.57 19.33 -7.91
N ILE A 97 -25.42 20.00 -7.96
CA ILE A 97 -25.12 20.86 -9.11
C ILE A 97 -23.75 20.53 -9.69
N ALA A 98 -23.76 19.71 -10.73
CA ALA A 98 -22.75 19.83 -11.78
C ALA A 98 -23.26 19.25 -13.11
N ARG A 99 -24.08 20.02 -13.82
CA ARG A 99 -23.66 20.60 -15.11
C ARG A 99 -23.61 22.10 -14.82
N ASP A 100 -22.37 22.59 -14.73
CA ASP A 100 -21.89 23.97 -14.48
C ASP A 100 -22.45 24.95 -13.41
N GLY A 101 -23.56 24.75 -12.69
CA GLY A 101 -23.92 25.66 -11.56
C GLY A 101 -23.22 25.39 -10.19
N LYS A 102 -22.17 24.55 -10.21
CA LYS A 102 -21.07 24.21 -9.25
C LYS A 102 -21.34 23.96 -7.73
N GLY A 103 -21.50 22.67 -7.40
CA GLY A 103 -21.36 22.06 -6.06
C GLY A 103 -20.09 21.19 -5.89
N CYS A 104 -20.08 20.34 -4.86
CA CYS A 104 -18.99 19.37 -4.59
C CYS A 104 -18.83 18.34 -5.71
N ARG A 105 -17.60 18.13 -6.17
CA ARG A 105 -17.26 17.21 -7.27
C ARG A 105 -16.19 16.22 -6.85
N LEU A 106 -16.30 14.98 -7.30
CA LEU A 106 -15.24 13.99 -7.14
C LEU A 106 -13.95 14.50 -7.81
N LYS A 107 -12.86 14.49 -7.05
CA LYS A 107 -11.52 14.82 -7.53
C LYS A 107 -10.63 13.60 -7.63
N HIS A 108 -10.76 12.70 -6.66
CA HIS A 108 -9.95 11.50 -6.61
C HIS A 108 -10.68 10.41 -5.86
N GLU A 109 -10.69 9.22 -6.44
CA GLU A 109 -11.11 7.97 -5.81
C GLU A 109 -9.87 7.07 -5.79
N TYR A 110 -9.58 6.46 -4.65
CA TYR A 110 -8.33 5.74 -4.45
C TYR A 110 -8.52 4.50 -3.57
N ARG A 111 -7.78 3.43 -3.86
CA ARG A 111 -7.92 2.12 -3.21
C ARG A 111 -6.58 1.66 -2.65
N ASN A 112 -6.52 1.41 -1.34
CA ASN A 112 -5.35 0.93 -0.60
C ASN A 112 -4.09 1.81 -0.73
N ILE A 113 -4.26 3.09 -1.07
CA ILE A 113 -3.16 4.04 -1.20
C ILE A 113 -3.46 5.30 -0.38
N CYS A 114 -2.48 6.19 -0.31
CA CYS A 114 -2.66 7.53 0.22
C CYS A 114 -3.09 8.50 -0.86
N ALA A 115 -3.76 9.58 -0.44
CA ALA A 115 -4.13 10.68 -1.31
C ALA A 115 -4.05 12.01 -0.57
N ALA A 116 -3.76 13.07 -1.31
CA ALA A 116 -3.75 14.42 -0.80
C ALA A 116 -4.36 15.41 -1.79
N ILE A 117 -4.88 16.51 -1.26
CA ILE A 117 -5.37 17.64 -2.05
C ILE A 117 -4.78 18.94 -1.52
N ALA A 118 -4.17 19.70 -2.44
CA ALA A 118 -3.70 21.05 -2.24
C ALA A 118 -4.64 22.04 -2.93
N VAL A 119 -4.91 23.15 -2.25
CA VAL A 119 -5.81 24.21 -2.71
C VAL A 119 -5.12 25.55 -2.45
N GLY A 120 -5.00 26.40 -3.46
CA GLY A 120 -4.41 27.73 -3.34
C GLY A 120 -5.33 28.82 -3.87
N GLY A 121 -5.35 29.99 -3.24
CA GLY A 121 -6.33 31.04 -3.55
C GLY A 121 -7.67 30.86 -2.83
N LYS A 122 -8.23 31.99 -2.36
CA LYS A 122 -9.44 32.07 -1.51
C LYS A 122 -10.75 32.21 -2.30
N GLU A 123 -10.69 32.65 -3.55
CA GLU A 123 -11.86 32.98 -4.38
C GLU A 123 -12.07 31.96 -5.52
N GLU A 124 -13.30 31.80 -5.98
CA GLU A 124 -13.60 31.00 -7.16
C GLU A 124 -12.83 31.50 -8.39
N GLY A 125 -12.25 30.58 -9.16
CA GLY A 125 -11.53 30.92 -10.38
C GLY A 125 -10.18 31.60 -10.15
N LYS A 126 -9.81 31.93 -8.90
CA LYS A 126 -8.49 32.43 -8.53
C LYS A 126 -7.71 31.37 -7.76
N GLY A 127 -6.56 31.01 -8.31
CA GLY A 127 -5.61 30.08 -7.70
C GLY A 127 -5.68 28.65 -8.27
N GLY A 128 -5.09 27.71 -7.54
CA GLY A 128 -4.76 26.38 -8.03
C GLY A 128 -5.40 25.27 -7.23
N THR A 129 -5.52 24.10 -7.83
CA THR A 129 -5.86 22.85 -7.13
C THR A 129 -5.00 21.73 -7.67
N GLY A 130 -4.45 20.93 -6.78
CA GLY A 130 -3.74 19.71 -7.11
C GLY A 130 -4.24 18.57 -6.25
N THR A 131 -4.43 17.40 -6.84
CA THR A 131 -4.81 16.18 -6.13
C THR A 131 -3.97 15.05 -6.67
N ALA A 132 -3.43 14.24 -5.78
CA ALA A 132 -2.56 13.13 -6.13
C ALA A 132 -2.77 11.97 -5.15
N GLY A 133 -2.48 10.77 -5.62
CA GLY A 133 -2.40 9.57 -4.82
C GLY A 133 -1.03 8.95 -4.96
N ASP A 134 -0.54 8.35 -3.88
CA ASP A 134 0.74 7.64 -3.82
C ASP A 134 0.69 6.61 -2.70
N ASP A 135 1.64 5.68 -2.68
CA ASP A 135 1.75 4.76 -1.56
C ASP A 135 2.21 5.46 -0.27
N ASP A 136 3.00 6.53 -0.38
CA ASP A 136 3.44 7.35 0.75
C ASP A 136 2.60 8.64 0.84
N VAL A 137 2.12 8.97 2.05
CA VAL A 137 1.30 10.18 2.28
C VAL A 137 2.09 11.47 2.03
N GLU A 138 3.39 11.49 2.31
CA GLU A 138 4.25 12.65 2.09
C GLU A 138 4.52 12.86 0.59
N ILE A 139 4.72 11.78 -0.18
CA ILE A 139 4.81 11.87 -1.64
C ILE A 139 3.49 12.34 -2.23
N ALA A 140 2.35 11.82 -1.77
CA ALA A 140 1.03 12.30 -2.20
C ALA A 140 0.86 13.81 -1.93
N LYS A 141 1.32 14.31 -0.77
CA LYS A 141 1.30 15.75 -0.43
C LYS A 141 2.19 16.56 -1.37
N GLU A 142 3.43 16.12 -1.62
CA GLU A 142 4.35 16.80 -2.53
C GLU A 142 3.75 16.92 -3.94
N LEU A 143 3.22 15.81 -4.48
CA LEU A 143 2.59 15.78 -5.79
C LEU A 143 1.34 16.67 -5.85
N ALA A 144 0.53 16.70 -4.79
CA ALA A 144 -0.62 17.59 -4.70
C ALA A 144 -0.19 19.07 -4.71
N LEU A 145 0.83 19.45 -3.93
CA LEU A 145 1.39 20.80 -3.93
C LEU A 145 1.96 21.18 -5.29
N LYS A 146 2.73 20.28 -5.92
CA LYS A 146 3.28 20.46 -7.27
C LYS A 146 2.18 20.63 -8.33
N GLY A 147 1.07 19.92 -8.19
CA GLY A 147 -0.09 20.08 -9.06
C GLY A 147 -0.78 21.43 -8.88
N CYS A 148 -0.95 21.86 -7.63
CA CYS A 148 -1.55 23.16 -7.32
C CYS A 148 -0.66 24.33 -7.75
N SER A 149 0.66 24.22 -7.57
CA SER A 149 1.61 25.31 -7.78
C SER A 149 1.76 25.75 -9.23
N LYS A 150 1.33 24.89 -10.17
CA LYS A 150 1.22 25.24 -11.61
C LYS A 150 0.29 26.41 -11.87
N HIS A 151 -0.65 26.69 -10.96
CA HIS A 151 -1.71 27.68 -11.14
C HIS A 151 -1.82 28.68 -9.97
N SER A 152 -1.00 28.55 -8.93
CA SER A 152 -1.03 29.43 -7.76
C SER A 152 0.27 29.35 -6.97
N ASN A 153 0.69 30.47 -6.38
CA ASN A 153 1.87 30.51 -5.51
C ASN A 153 1.53 30.25 -4.02
N GLU A 154 0.24 30.10 -3.67
CA GLU A 154 -0.25 30.05 -2.28
C GLU A 154 -0.95 28.71 -1.97
N CYS A 155 -0.35 27.60 -2.37
CA CYS A 155 -0.95 26.27 -2.22
C CYS A 155 -0.76 25.72 -0.80
N VAL A 156 -1.87 25.29 -0.19
CA VAL A 156 -1.86 24.61 1.11
C VAL A 156 -2.51 23.24 1.01
N ILE A 157 -1.97 22.25 1.72
CA ILE A 157 -2.61 20.95 1.87
C ILE A 157 -3.89 21.13 2.69
N ARG A 158 -5.03 20.72 2.15
CA ARG A 158 -6.33 20.76 2.83
C ARG A 158 -6.74 19.40 3.37
N TYR A 159 -6.21 18.34 2.79
CA TYR A 159 -6.37 16.98 3.28
C TYR A 159 -5.24 16.11 2.77
N SER A 160 -4.82 15.16 3.60
CA SER A 160 -3.93 14.05 3.25
C SER A 160 -4.28 12.85 4.13
N GLY A 161 -4.45 11.67 3.54
CA GLY A 161 -4.79 10.47 4.29
C GLY A 161 -4.74 9.22 3.42
N CYS A 162 -4.77 8.05 4.06
CA CYS A 162 -4.66 6.76 3.38
C CYS A 162 -5.90 5.92 3.59
N SER A 163 -6.31 5.23 2.53
CA SER A 163 -7.44 4.31 2.55
C SER A 163 -7.00 2.89 2.86
N ARG A 164 -5.94 2.67 3.63
CA ARG A 164 -5.43 1.33 3.95
C ARG A 164 -6.10 0.77 5.20
N HIS A 165 -6.26 -0.55 5.22
CA HIS A 165 -6.71 -1.24 6.42
C HIS A 165 -5.84 -0.83 7.61
N PRO A 166 -6.41 -0.43 8.77
CA PRO A 166 -5.65 0.11 9.90
C PRO A 166 -4.48 -0.77 10.35
N ASP A 167 -4.69 -2.09 10.31
CA ASP A 167 -3.69 -3.09 10.70
C ASP A 167 -2.50 -3.22 9.73
N TYR A 168 -2.53 -2.53 8.58
CA TYR A 168 -1.54 -2.63 7.51
C TYR A 168 -1.03 -1.25 7.05
N ARG A 169 -0.97 -0.29 7.98
CA ARG A 169 -0.41 1.05 7.75
C ARG A 169 1.11 0.98 7.87
N TYR A 170 1.80 1.04 6.73
CA TYR A 170 3.25 1.22 6.63
C TYR A 170 3.52 2.50 5.84
#